data_AF-A0A847ABN0-F1
#
_entry.id   AF-A0A847ABN0-F1
#
_cell.length_a   1.000
_cell.length_b   1.000
_cell.length_c   1.000
_cell.angle_alpha   90.00
_cell.angle_beta   90.00
_cell.angle_gamma   90.00
#
_symmetry.space_group_name_H-M   'P 1'
#
loop_
_entity.id
_entity.type
_entity.pdbx_description
1 polymer ?
#
loop_
_entity_poly.entity_id
_entity_poly.type
_entity_poly.pdbx_seq_one_letter_code
_entity_poly.pdbx_strand_id
1 'polypeptide(L)'
;MHFFNYAFFLTIWGWVLSGAYVRFVFPLINSAYATLDALEKDGGLYRRYLSLSVKIILTVSQTYVLGIWSAYCVLRTMKFLLEPGTNGWLYYTSAFIICEGILGIVAKREAYRGILSIMHSAMAMGFFVVFALNPPFLASVYPWLPALMKLSLG
;
A
#
# COMPACT_ATOMS: atom_id res chain seq x y z
N MET A 1 16.86 5.88 -22.20
CA MET A 1 15.45 6.30 -22.35
C MET A 1 14.47 5.37 -21.62
N HIS A 2 14.67 4.04 -21.64
CA HIS A 2 13.81 3.06 -20.94
C HIS A 2 13.63 3.34 -19.43
N PHE A 3 14.71 3.66 -18.70
CA PHE A 3 14.64 3.96 -17.26
C PHE A 3 13.79 5.20 -16.92
N PHE A 4 13.89 6.27 -17.70
CA PHE A 4 13.09 7.48 -17.47
C PHE A 4 11.60 7.24 -17.71
N ASN A 5 11.25 6.50 -18.77
CA ASN A 5 9.87 6.12 -19.04
C ASN A 5 9.29 5.24 -17.92
N TYR A 6 10.10 4.32 -17.38
CA TYR A 6 9.75 3.50 -16.24
C TYR A 6 9.45 4.33 -14.98
N ALA A 7 10.39 5.18 -14.57
CA ALA A 7 10.27 5.99 -13.37
C ALA A 7 9.10 6.98 -13.49
N PHE A 8 8.98 7.67 -14.63
CA PHE A 8 7.90 8.60 -14.90
C PHE A 8 6.52 7.95 -14.82
N PHE A 9 6.38 6.75 -15.40
CA PHE A 9 5.12 6.00 -15.36
C PHE A 9 4.75 5.58 -13.94
N LEU A 10 5.71 5.08 -13.16
CA LEU A 10 5.50 4.73 -11.75
C LEU A 10 5.10 5.96 -10.92
N THR A 11 5.77 7.09 -11.13
CA THR A 11 5.44 8.33 -10.41
C THR A 11 4.03 8.83 -10.76
N ILE A 12 3.64 8.82 -12.04
CA ILE A 12 2.28 9.22 -12.45
C ILE A 12 1.23 8.33 -11.81
N TRP A 13 1.37 7.00 -11.93
CA TRP A 13 0.39 6.08 -11.38
C TRP A 13 0.28 6.18 -9.87
N GLY A 14 1.41 6.36 -9.19
CA GLY A 14 1.39 6.57 -7.76
C GLY A 14 0.82 7.91 -7.34
N TRP A 15 0.97 8.96 -8.16
CA TRP A 15 0.30 10.23 -7.94
C TRP A 15 -1.21 10.13 -8.11
N VAL A 16 -1.67 9.43 -9.14
CA VAL A 16 -3.10 9.12 -9.35
C VAL A 16 -3.66 8.31 -8.17
N LEU A 17 -2.93 7.28 -7.72
CA LEU A 17 -3.36 6.44 -6.61
C LEU A 17 -3.39 7.23 -5.29
N SER A 18 -2.37 8.04 -5.02
CA SER A 18 -2.35 8.94 -3.86
C SER A 18 -3.53 9.91 -3.88
N GLY A 19 -3.78 10.56 -5.03
CA GLY A 19 -4.91 11.46 -5.20
C GLY A 19 -6.27 10.78 -5.00
N ALA A 20 -6.44 9.59 -5.58
CA ALA A 20 -7.65 8.80 -5.44
C ALA A 20 -7.88 8.34 -3.99
N TYR A 21 -6.84 7.83 -3.33
CA TYR A 21 -6.92 7.40 -1.93
C TYR A 21 -7.31 8.56 -1.01
N VAL A 22 -6.65 9.72 -1.16
CA VAL A 22 -6.93 10.91 -0.35
C VAL A 22 -8.35 11.45 -0.60
N ARG A 23 -8.88 11.29 -1.81
CA ARG A 23 -10.19 11.86 -2.16
C ARG A 23 -11.36 10.95 -1.82
N PHE A 24 -11.21 9.64 -1.98
CA PHE A 24 -12.30 8.68 -1.82
C PHE A 24 -12.19 7.84 -0.55
N VAL A 25 -10.98 7.40 -0.21
CA VAL A 25 -10.74 6.43 0.87
C VAL A 25 -10.58 7.17 2.21
N PHE A 26 -9.80 8.24 2.24
CA PHE A 26 -9.57 9.05 3.44
C PHE A 26 -10.83 9.62 4.11
N PRO A 27 -11.81 10.26 3.41
CA PRO A 27 -13.00 10.77 4.08
C PRO A 27 -13.87 9.65 4.67
N LEU A 28 -13.95 8.51 3.98
CA LEU A 28 -14.72 7.34 4.41
C LEU A 28 -14.12 6.73 5.68
N ILE A 29 -12.79 6.59 5.72
CA ILE A 29 -12.07 6.09 6.89
C ILE A 29 -12.21 7.06 8.07
N ASN A 30 -12.05 8.37 7.85
CA ASN A 30 -12.20 9.35 8.92
C ASN A 30 -13.60 9.35 9.54
N SER A 31 -14.63 9.18 8.70
CA SER A 31 -16.01 9.03 9.15
C SER A 31 -16.19 7.76 9.99
N ALA A 32 -15.68 6.62 9.51
CA ALA A 32 -15.73 5.36 10.24
C ALA A 32 -15.03 5.47 11.60
N TYR A 33 -13.80 5.98 11.67
CA TYR A 33 -13.11 6.18 12.93
C TYR A 33 -13.84 7.18 13.84
N ALA A 34 -14.43 8.26 13.31
CA ALA A 34 -15.20 9.21 14.12
C ALA A 34 -16.43 8.55 14.76
N THR A 35 -17.14 7.69 14.03
CA THR A 35 -18.25 6.91 14.60
C THR A 35 -17.80 5.92 15.67
N LEU A 36 -16.64 5.28 15.49
CA LEU A 36 -16.07 4.34 16.46
C LEU A 36 -15.58 5.05 17.73
N ASP A 37 -15.03 6.24 17.61
CA ASP A 37 -14.60 7.06 18.74
C ASP A 37 -15.80 7.61 19.51
N ALA A 38 -16.90 7.97 18.82
CA ALA A 38 -18.16 8.33 19.46
C ALA A 38 -18.75 7.12 20.22
N LEU A 39 -18.74 5.93 19.62
CA LEU A 39 -19.24 4.70 20.23
C LEU A 39 -18.43 4.29 21.48
N GLU A 40 -17.12 4.54 21.48
CA GLU A 40 -16.23 4.24 22.60
C GLU A 40 -16.45 5.19 23.78
N LYS A 41 -16.73 6.48 23.51
CA LYS A 41 -17.03 7.49 24.54
C LYS A 41 -18.37 7.26 25.25
N ASP A 42 -19.31 6.61 24.58
CA ASP A 42 -20.68 6.39 25.07
C ASP A 42 -20.80 5.29 26.16
N GLY A 43 -19.67 4.81 26.69
CA GLY A 43 -19.59 4.11 27.98
C GLY A 43 -20.08 2.66 27.98
N GLY A 44 -19.17 1.71 27.73
CA GLY A 44 -19.41 0.29 27.99
C GLY A 44 -18.25 -0.61 27.54
N LEU A 45 -17.84 -1.58 28.37
CA LEU A 45 -16.76 -2.52 28.04
C LEU A 45 -17.01 -3.25 26.72
N TYR A 46 -18.24 -3.71 26.48
CA TYR A 46 -18.64 -4.35 25.23
C TYR A 46 -18.46 -3.44 24.01
N ARG A 47 -18.89 -2.17 24.09
CA ARG A 47 -18.74 -1.19 23.00
C ARG A 47 -17.28 -0.85 22.72
N ARG A 48 -16.44 -0.85 23.75
CA ARG A 48 -15.00 -0.62 23.63
C ARG A 48 -14.29 -1.78 22.93
N TYR A 49 -14.61 -3.02 23.29
CA TYR A 49 -14.11 -4.20 22.57
C TYR A 49 -14.56 -4.21 21.11
N LEU A 50 -15.85 -3.94 20.86
CA LEU A 50 -16.38 -3.85 19.49
C LEU A 50 -15.64 -2.78 18.68
N SER A 51 -15.47 -1.58 19.25
CA SER A 51 -14.73 -0.48 18.62
C SER A 51 -13.30 -0.90 18.26
N LEU A 52 -12.59 -1.53 19.19
CA LEU A 52 -11.22 -2.01 18.97
C LEU A 52 -11.16 -3.06 17.85
N SER A 53 -12.07 -4.03 17.84
CA SER A 53 -12.13 -5.04 16.78
C SER A 53 -12.36 -4.42 15.40
N VAL A 54 -13.28 -3.46 15.28
CA VAL A 54 -13.52 -2.76 14.01
C VAL A 54 -12.32 -1.91 13.60
N LYS A 55 -11.66 -1.22 14.55
CA LYS A 55 -10.41 -0.47 14.28
C LYS A 55 -9.32 -1.39 13.73
N ILE A 56 -9.18 -2.62 14.23
CA ILE A 56 -8.24 -3.61 13.70
C ILE A 56 -8.62 -4.02 12.28
N ILE A 57 -9.88 -4.36 12.03
CA ILE A 57 -10.35 -4.76 10.69
C ILE A 57 -10.12 -3.64 9.67
N LEU A 58 -10.41 -2.39 10.03
CA LEU A 58 -10.14 -1.23 9.18
C LEU A 58 -8.64 -1.10 8.90
N THR A 59 -7.79 -1.23 9.92
CA THR A 59 -6.33 -1.15 9.78
C THR A 59 -5.81 -2.23 8.83
N VAL A 60 -6.25 -3.49 8.99
CA VAL A 60 -5.86 -4.60 8.11
C VAL A 60 -6.34 -4.35 6.68
N SER A 61 -7.57 -3.87 6.52
CA SER A 61 -8.14 -3.55 5.21
C SER A 61 -7.37 -2.42 4.51
N GLN A 62 -7.03 -1.35 5.23
CA GLN A 62 -6.19 -0.26 4.71
C GLN A 62 -4.81 -0.78 4.31
N THR A 63 -4.20 -1.63 5.15
CA THR A 63 -2.89 -2.24 4.87
C THR A 63 -2.95 -3.06 3.58
N TYR A 64 -4.00 -3.87 3.40
CA TYR A 64 -4.20 -4.65 2.19
C TYR A 64 -4.37 -3.75 0.96
N VAL A 65 -5.19 -2.70 1.04
CA VAL A 65 -5.40 -1.78 -0.09
C VAL A 65 -4.12 -1.03 -0.45
N LEU A 66 -3.38 -0.52 0.53
CA LEU A 66 -2.10 0.16 0.30
C LEU A 66 -1.02 -0.80 -0.18
N GLY A 67 -1.03 -2.05 0.31
CA GLY A 67 -0.11 -3.11 -0.11
C GLY A 67 -0.23 -3.50 -1.59
N ILE A 68 -1.39 -3.26 -2.22
CA ILE A 68 -1.57 -3.41 -3.68
C ILE A 68 -0.58 -2.50 -4.43
N TRP A 69 -0.34 -1.28 -3.95
CA TRP A 69 0.61 -0.36 -4.56
C TRP A 69 2.05 -0.90 -4.48
N SER A 70 2.45 -1.38 -3.30
CA SER A 70 3.76 -2.01 -3.11
C SER A 70 3.95 -3.22 -4.02
N ALA A 71 2.95 -4.10 -4.10
CA ALA A 71 2.96 -5.26 -5.00
C ALA A 71 3.01 -4.84 -6.48
N TYR A 72 2.27 -3.79 -6.86
CA TYR A 72 2.29 -3.25 -8.23
C TYR A 72 3.69 -2.73 -8.61
N CYS A 73 4.33 -1.97 -7.73
CA CYS A 73 5.69 -1.46 -7.95
C CYS A 73 6.69 -2.59 -8.17
N VAL A 74 6.65 -3.64 -7.33
CA VAL A 74 7.54 -4.81 -7.48
C VAL A 74 7.30 -5.54 -8.80
N LEU A 75 6.06 -5.90 -9.13
CA LEU A 75 5.77 -6.62 -10.37
C LEU A 75 6.10 -5.81 -11.63
N ARG A 76 5.87 -4.50 -11.58
CA ARG A 76 6.26 -3.61 -12.67
C ARG A 76 7.78 -3.59 -12.83
N THR A 77 8.52 -3.51 -11.73
CA THR A 77 9.99 -3.61 -11.73
C THR A 77 10.44 -4.91 -12.37
N MET A 78 9.89 -6.05 -11.94
CA MET A 78 10.20 -7.37 -12.51
C MET A 78 9.93 -7.43 -14.01
N LYS A 79 8.83 -6.84 -14.48
CA LYS A 79 8.49 -6.81 -15.91
C LYS A 79 9.53 -6.07 -16.75
N PHE A 80 10.05 -4.95 -16.25
CA PHE A 80 11.07 -4.18 -16.95
C PHE A 80 12.45 -4.85 -16.90
N LEU A 81 12.72 -5.65 -15.86
CA LEU A 81 13.96 -6.42 -15.76
C LEU A 81 14.04 -7.60 -16.73
N LEU A 82 12.93 -7.97 -17.39
CA LEU A 82 12.94 -8.96 -18.47
C LEU A 82 13.49 -8.37 -19.79
N GLU A 83 13.66 -7.05 -19.90
CA GLU A 83 14.25 -6.41 -21.08
C GLU A 83 15.79 -6.54 -21.09
N PRO A 84 16.42 -6.86 -22.24
CA PRO A 84 17.87 -7.03 -22.31
C PRO A 84 18.60 -5.71 -22.03
N GLY A 85 19.60 -5.75 -21.14
CA GLY A 85 20.46 -4.59 -20.82
C GLY A 85 20.08 -3.82 -19.55
N THR A 86 19.13 -4.30 -18.74
CA THR A 86 18.74 -3.66 -17.47
C THR A 86 19.52 -4.19 -16.27
N ASN A 87 19.98 -3.28 -15.40
CA ASN A 87 20.63 -3.62 -14.13
C ASN A 87 19.60 -3.73 -12.99
N GLY A 88 19.36 -4.95 -12.49
CA GLY A 88 18.41 -5.27 -11.41
C GLY A 88 18.38 -4.26 -10.27
N TRP A 89 19.55 -3.92 -9.73
CA TRP A 89 19.69 -3.10 -8.54
C TRP A 89 19.18 -1.66 -8.73
N LEU A 90 19.44 -1.06 -9.89
CA LEU A 90 19.07 0.33 -10.14
C LEU A 90 17.54 0.49 -10.27
N TYR A 91 16.88 -0.49 -10.87
CA TYR A 91 15.42 -0.49 -11.04
C TYR A 91 14.68 -0.79 -9.73
N TYR A 92 15.17 -1.71 -8.90
CA TYR A 92 14.58 -1.99 -7.59
C TYR A 92 14.73 -0.83 -6.61
N THR A 93 15.92 -0.22 -6.52
CA THR A 93 16.15 0.90 -5.61
C THR A 93 15.32 2.13 -6.00
N SER A 94 15.20 2.42 -7.29
CA SER A 94 14.33 3.51 -7.76
C SER A 94 12.85 3.22 -7.55
N ALA A 95 12.39 1.98 -7.77
CA ALA A 95 11.02 1.59 -7.42
C ALA A 95 10.75 1.71 -5.93
N PHE A 96 11.71 1.31 -5.08
CA PHE A 96 11.59 1.46 -3.64
C PHE A 96 11.39 2.92 -3.26
N ILE A 97 12.27 3.82 -3.70
CA ILE A 97 12.18 5.25 -3.39
C ILE A 97 10.85 5.85 -3.86
N ILE A 98 10.40 5.51 -5.08
CA ILE A 98 9.14 6.02 -5.63
C ILE A 98 7.94 5.47 -4.85
N CYS A 99 7.92 4.15 -4.60
CA CYS A 99 6.84 3.49 -3.89
C CYS A 99 6.69 4.03 -2.47
N GLU A 100 7.78 4.03 -1.71
CA GLU A 100 7.87 4.56 -0.35
C GLU A 100 7.53 6.05 -0.30
N GLY A 101 8.03 6.84 -1.26
CA GLY A 101 7.75 8.27 -1.33
C GLY A 101 6.25 8.56 -1.48
N ILE A 102 5.55 7.81 -2.33
CA ILE A 102 4.11 7.95 -2.55
C ILE A 102 3.32 7.50 -1.31
N LEU A 103 3.69 6.36 -0.71
CA LEU A 103 3.08 5.91 0.54
C LEU A 103 3.32 6.90 1.68
N GLY A 104 4.51 7.52 1.73
CA GLY A 104 4.84 8.58 2.69
C GLY A 104 4.00 9.84 2.52
N ILE A 105 3.70 10.24 1.27
CA ILE A 105 2.77 11.35 0.99
C ILE A 105 1.36 11.02 1.48
N VAL A 106 0.90 9.78 1.27
CA VAL A 106 -0.40 9.31 1.75
C VAL A 106 -0.43 9.32 3.28
N ALA A 107 0.58 8.71 3.92
CA ALA A 107 0.71 8.64 5.37
C ALA A 107 0.77 10.04 6.02
N LYS A 108 1.43 11.02 5.39
CA LYS A 108 1.48 12.40 5.89
C LYS A 108 0.11 13.09 5.89
N ARG A 109 -0.81 12.67 5.02
CA ARG A 109 -2.17 13.21 4.97
C ARG A 109 -3.12 12.51 5.94
N GLU A 110 -2.73 11.35 6.46
CA GLU A 110 -3.52 10.64 7.46
C GLU A 110 -3.43 11.32 8.82
N ALA A 111 -4.58 11.55 9.46
CA ALA A 111 -4.61 12.16 10.78
C ALA A 111 -4.13 11.14 11.82
N TYR A 112 -3.16 11.53 12.65
CA TYR A 112 -2.66 10.68 13.72
C TYR A 112 -3.76 10.41 14.76
N ARG A 113 -4.27 9.18 14.82
CA ARG A 113 -5.30 8.73 15.78
C ARG A 113 -4.83 7.59 16.70
N GLY A 114 -3.53 7.30 16.74
CA GLY A 114 -2.91 6.26 17.58
C GLY A 114 -2.01 5.30 16.81
N ILE A 115 -1.48 4.28 17.49
CA ILE A 115 -0.48 3.34 16.95
C ILE A 115 -1.02 2.57 15.72
N LEU A 116 -2.27 2.12 15.75
CA LEU A 116 -2.91 1.42 14.62
C LEU A 116 -2.99 2.28 13.35
N SER A 117 -3.06 3.60 13.52
CA SER A 117 -3.07 4.54 12.40
C SER A 117 -1.73 4.67 11.69
N ILE A 118 -0.62 4.28 12.33
CA ILE A 118 0.71 4.27 11.69
C ILE A 118 0.98 2.88 11.11
N MET A 119 0.50 1.85 11.80
CA MET A 119 0.83 0.46 11.51
C MET A 119 0.45 0.05 10.09
N HIS A 120 -0.70 0.50 9.56
CA HIS A 120 -1.10 0.13 8.20
C HIS A 120 -0.17 0.71 7.12
N SER A 121 0.22 1.97 7.26
CA SER A 121 1.14 2.63 6.32
C SER A 121 2.55 2.04 6.44
N ALA A 122 3.03 1.77 7.66
CA ALA A 122 4.33 1.13 7.89
C ALA A 122 4.39 -0.33 7.37
N MET A 123 3.31 -1.11 7.56
CA MET A 123 3.23 -2.46 7.02
C MET A 123 3.13 -2.46 5.48
N ALA A 124 2.40 -1.51 4.89
CA ALA A 124 2.34 -1.38 3.43
C ALA A 124 3.71 -1.05 2.81
N MET A 125 4.49 -0.19 3.47
CA MET A 125 5.89 0.07 3.10
C MET A 125 6.75 -1.20 3.21
N GLY A 126 6.70 -1.88 4.36
CA GLY A 126 7.44 -3.13 4.59
C GLY A 126 7.09 -4.23 3.57
N PHE A 127 5.85 -4.29 3.09
CA PHE A 127 5.43 -5.25 2.08
C PHE A 127 6.20 -5.12 0.77
N PHE A 128 6.67 -3.93 0.39
CA PHE A 128 7.50 -3.79 -0.81
C PHE A 128 8.75 -4.67 -0.72
N VAL A 129 9.46 -4.61 0.41
CA VAL A 129 10.70 -5.37 0.63
C VAL A 129 10.41 -6.86 0.65
N VAL A 130 9.37 -7.28 1.37
CA VAL A 130 8.96 -8.69 1.44
C VAL A 130 8.62 -9.24 0.06
N PHE A 131 7.87 -8.49 -0.73
CA PHE A 131 7.49 -8.88 -2.08
C PHE A 131 8.66 -8.89 -3.07
N ALA A 132 9.59 -7.95 -2.94
CA ALA A 132 10.79 -7.92 -3.77
C ALA A 132 11.73 -9.12 -3.48
N LEU A 133 11.82 -9.54 -2.21
CA LEU A 133 12.64 -10.68 -1.80
C LEU A 133 11.97 -12.04 -2.04
N ASN A 134 10.63 -12.11 -1.92
CA ASN A 134 9.85 -13.34 -2.11
C ASN A 134 8.67 -13.11 -3.07
N PRO A 135 8.90 -13.10 -4.39
CA PRO A 135 7.82 -12.97 -5.38
C PRO A 135 6.69 -14.02 -5.28
N PRO A 136 6.95 -15.29 -4.91
CA PRO A 136 5.87 -16.27 -4.70
C PRO A 136 4.91 -15.88 -3.56
N PHE A 137 5.41 -15.20 -2.53
CA PHE A 137 4.57 -14.71 -1.44
C PHE A 137 3.61 -13.61 -1.95
N LEU A 138 4.05 -12.76 -2.89
CA LEU A 138 3.17 -11.80 -3.56
C LEU A 138 2.00 -12.52 -4.25
N ALA A 139 2.28 -13.60 -5.00
CA ALA A 139 1.25 -14.39 -5.66
C ALA A 139 0.24 -15.01 -4.67
N SER A 140 0.67 -15.36 -3.46
CA SER A 140 -0.27 -15.86 -2.43
C SER A 140 -1.17 -14.78 -1.85
N VAL A 141 -0.66 -13.56 -1.65
CA VAL A 141 -1.41 -12.45 -1.03
C VAL A 141 -2.30 -11.73 -2.05
N TYR A 142 -1.82 -11.57 -3.28
CA TYR A 142 -2.52 -10.91 -4.38
C TYR A 142 -2.54 -11.80 -5.63
N PRO A 143 -3.22 -12.96 -5.63
CA PRO A 143 -3.20 -13.92 -6.75
C PRO A 143 -3.71 -13.34 -8.07
N TRP A 144 -4.58 -12.33 -8.00
CA TRP A 144 -5.16 -11.66 -9.15
C TRP A 144 -4.20 -10.65 -9.82
N LEU A 145 -3.19 -10.16 -9.10
CA LEU A 145 -2.32 -9.06 -9.55
C LEU A 145 -1.27 -9.51 -10.61
N PRO A 146 -0.59 -10.67 -10.47
CA PRO A 146 0.32 -11.19 -11.48
C PRO A 146 -0.39 -11.51 -12.80
N ALA A 147 -1.58 -12.12 -12.70
CA ALA A 147 -2.42 -12.46 -13.86
C ALA A 147 -2.82 -11.21 -14.66
N LEU A 148 -3.24 -10.13 -13.97
CA LEU A 148 -3.54 -8.84 -14.62
C LEU A 148 -2.34 -8.23 -15.32
N MET A 149 -1.14 -8.37 -14.76
CA MET A 149 0.09 -7.85 -15.38
C MET A 149 0.71 -8.77 -16.44
N LYS A 150 0.08 -9.93 -16.69
CA LYS A 150 0.56 -10.99 -17.58
C LYS A 150 1.98 -11.44 -17.19
N LEU A 151 2.25 -11.53 -15.89
CA LEU A 151 3.50 -12.02 -15.34
C LEU A 151 3.27 -13.41 -14.73
N SER A 152 4.04 -14.40 -15.18
CA SER A 152 4.11 -15.70 -14.52
C SER A 152 5.14 -15.61 -13.39
N LEU A 153 4.68 -15.51 -12.15
CA LEU A 153 5.51 -15.76 -10.99
C LEU A 153 5.48 -17.28 -10.80
N GLY A 154 6.59 -17.95 -11.12
CA GLY A 154 6.71 -19.40 -11.08
C GLY A 154 6.40 -19.99 -9.71
#